data_AF-A0A920S5G4-F1
#
_entry.id   AF-A0A920S5G4-F1
#
_cell.length_a   1.000
_cell.length_b   1.000
_cell.length_c   1.000
_cell.angle_alpha   90.00
_cell.angle_beta   90.00
_cell.angle_gamma   90.00
#
_symmetry.space_group_name_H-M   'P 1'
#
loop_
_entity.id
_entity.type
_entity.pdbx_description
1 polymer ?
#
loop_
_entity_poly.entity_id
_entity_poly.type
_entity_poly.pdbx_seq_one_letter_code
_entity_poly.pdbx_strand_id
1 'polypeptide(L)'
;MVPSVEIALRRAGLDYFDYLLLGARNEVPTDDYLEVFEQLRDRGKVRFFSLSTHNRPLLKEFLTTSQQGQNASAYDMFMLRYNAAHRGAEQDVFPFVPNQPRPAILAYTATRGGHLLDAQKMPPRRSPTIGSRLLSICTFKSE
;
A
#
# COMPACT_ATOMS: atom_id res chain seq x y z
N MET A 1 -15.39 1.51 -14.34
CA MET A 1 -14.04 0.94 -14.08
C MET A 1 -13.95 -0.56 -14.39
N VAL A 2 -15.05 -1.34 -14.38
CA VAL A 2 -15.06 -2.78 -14.76
C VAL A 2 -14.29 -3.12 -16.05
N PRO A 3 -14.39 -2.35 -17.16
CA PRO A 3 -13.70 -2.71 -18.40
C PRO A 3 -12.18 -2.72 -18.27
N SER A 4 -11.59 -1.87 -17.42
CA SER A 4 -10.13 -1.75 -17.34
C SER A 4 -9.48 -2.94 -16.64
N VAL A 5 -10.13 -3.51 -15.61
CA VAL A 5 -9.60 -4.67 -14.88
C VAL A 5 -9.67 -5.92 -15.75
N GLU A 6 -10.79 -6.18 -16.41
CA GLU A 6 -10.92 -7.35 -17.28
C GLU A 6 -10.02 -7.28 -18.52
N ILE A 7 -9.81 -6.08 -19.09
CA ILE A 7 -8.82 -5.89 -20.17
C ILE A 7 -7.41 -6.18 -19.65
N ALA A 8 -7.07 -5.71 -18.45
CA ALA A 8 -5.76 -5.97 -17.85
C ALA A 8 -5.53 -7.47 -17.60
N LEU A 9 -6.52 -8.17 -17.07
CA LEU A 9 -6.49 -9.64 -16.88
C LEU A 9 -6.27 -10.38 -18.20
N ARG A 10 -7.04 -10.05 -19.24
CA ARG A 10 -6.88 -10.65 -20.57
C ARG A 10 -5.49 -10.41 -21.16
N ARG A 11 -4.95 -9.19 -21.01
CA ARG A 11 -3.59 -8.85 -21.50
C ARG A 11 -2.49 -9.56 -20.72
N ALA A 12 -2.69 -9.77 -19.42
CA ALA A 12 -1.75 -10.46 -18.56
C ALA A 12 -1.84 -12.00 -18.69
N GLY A 13 -2.91 -12.53 -19.30
CA GLY A 13 -3.17 -13.97 -19.32
C GLY A 13 -3.50 -14.53 -17.94
N LEU A 14 -4.15 -13.71 -17.09
CA LEU A 14 -4.50 -14.06 -15.72
C LEU A 14 -6.01 -14.12 -15.52
N ASP A 15 -6.46 -15.01 -14.64
CA ASP A 15 -7.88 -15.14 -14.30
C ASP A 15 -8.33 -14.10 -13.26
N TYR A 16 -7.41 -13.71 -12.37
CA TYR A 16 -7.62 -12.76 -11.29
C TYR A 16 -6.33 -12.02 -10.89
N PHE A 17 -6.47 -10.90 -10.17
CA PHE A 17 -5.38 -10.23 -9.45
C PHE A 17 -5.59 -10.36 -7.94
N ASP A 18 -4.53 -10.51 -7.15
CA ASP A 18 -4.70 -10.52 -5.69
C ASP A 18 -5.14 -9.13 -5.18
N TYR A 19 -4.53 -8.05 -5.66
CA TYR A 19 -4.80 -6.69 -5.19
C TYR A 19 -5.30 -5.77 -6.30
N LEU A 20 -6.39 -5.05 -6.04
CA LEU A 20 -6.83 -3.90 -6.85
C LEU A 20 -6.38 -2.60 -6.17
N LEU A 21 -5.41 -1.92 -6.78
CA LEU A 21 -4.86 -0.68 -6.24
C LEU A 21 -5.48 0.57 -6.87
N LEU A 22 -6.15 1.38 -6.05
CA LEU A 22 -6.52 2.75 -6.41
C LEU A 22 -5.30 3.65 -6.35
N GLY A 23 -4.79 4.03 -7.52
CA GLY A 23 -3.55 4.81 -7.65
C GLY A 23 -3.69 6.29 -7.25
N ALA A 24 -2.67 6.80 -6.56
CA ALA A 24 -2.34 8.23 -6.41
C ALA A 24 -3.49 9.16 -5.97
N ARG A 25 -4.28 8.74 -4.97
CA ARG A 25 -5.37 9.55 -4.45
C ARG A 25 -4.87 10.62 -3.48
N ASN A 26 -5.46 11.81 -3.53
CA ASN A 26 -5.21 12.89 -2.57
C ASN A 26 -6.42 13.18 -1.68
N GLU A 27 -7.57 12.59 -1.99
CA GLU A 27 -8.85 12.76 -1.33
C GLU A 27 -9.48 11.37 -1.09
N VAL A 28 -10.48 11.33 -0.20
CA VAL A 28 -11.27 10.11 0.05
C VAL A 28 -11.97 9.69 -1.25
N PRO A 29 -11.74 8.47 -1.76
CA PRO A 29 -12.47 7.97 -2.92
C PRO A 29 -13.96 7.87 -2.62
N THR A 30 -14.80 8.12 -3.63
CA THR A 30 -16.25 7.92 -3.54
C THR A 30 -16.61 6.45 -3.35
N ASP A 31 -17.79 6.18 -2.79
CA ASP A 31 -18.27 4.82 -2.52
C ASP A 31 -18.43 3.96 -3.78
N ASP A 32 -18.61 4.58 -4.96
CA ASP A 32 -18.67 3.89 -6.26
C ASP A 32 -17.45 2.98 -6.51
N TYR A 33 -16.27 3.36 -6.01
CA TYR A 33 -15.07 2.54 -6.17
C TYR A 33 -15.14 1.26 -5.34
N LEU A 34 -15.71 1.35 -4.14
CA LEU A 34 -15.93 0.20 -3.27
C LEU A 34 -16.97 -0.73 -3.90
N GLU A 35 -18.09 -0.18 -4.40
CA GLU A 35 -19.11 -0.98 -5.08
C GLU A 35 -18.54 -1.74 -6.29
N VAL A 36 -17.74 -1.08 -7.12
CA VAL A 36 -17.09 -1.75 -8.26
C VAL A 36 -16.08 -2.81 -7.81
N PHE A 37 -15.33 -2.56 -6.73
CA PHE A 37 -14.43 -3.57 -6.16
C PHE A 37 -15.21 -4.81 -5.69
N GLU A 38 -16.30 -4.62 -4.95
CA GLU A 38 -17.16 -5.70 -4.46
C GLU A 38 -17.70 -6.54 -5.63
N GLN A 39 -18.21 -5.90 -6.69
CA GLN A 39 -18.65 -6.61 -7.89
C GLN A 39 -17.54 -7.42 -8.57
N LEU A 40 -16.31 -6.91 -8.59
CA LEU A 40 -15.16 -7.64 -9.15
C LEU A 40 -14.71 -8.78 -8.23
N ARG A 41 -14.83 -8.61 -6.90
CA ARG A 41 -14.51 -9.63 -5.89
C ARG A 41 -15.49 -10.79 -5.96
N ASP A 42 -16.78 -10.51 -6.05
CA ASP A 42 -17.84 -11.53 -6.19
C ASP A 42 -17.67 -12.36 -7.47
N ARG A 43 -17.16 -11.73 -8.54
CA ARG A 43 -16.82 -12.41 -9.81
C ARG A 43 -15.47 -13.15 -9.76
N GLY A 44 -14.77 -13.14 -8.63
CA GLY A 44 -13.46 -13.76 -8.46
C GLY A 44 -12.35 -13.10 -9.27
N LYS A 45 -12.49 -11.83 -9.67
CA LYS A 45 -11.50 -11.12 -10.50
C LYS A 45 -10.44 -10.40 -9.67
N VAL A 46 -10.76 -10.05 -8.43
CA VAL A 46 -9.84 -9.42 -7.47
C VAL A 46 -10.09 -9.97 -6.07
N ARG A 47 -9.08 -10.00 -5.19
CA ARG A 47 -9.24 -10.53 -3.82
C ARG A 47 -9.25 -9.44 -2.75
N PHE A 48 -8.37 -8.46 -2.89
CA PHE A 48 -8.11 -7.42 -1.90
C PHE A 48 -8.19 -6.03 -2.52
N PHE A 49 -8.65 -5.06 -1.74
CA PHE A 49 -8.75 -3.66 -2.14
C PHE A 49 -7.63 -2.83 -1.53
N SER A 50 -7.11 -1.86 -2.28
CA SER A 50 -5.94 -1.11 -1.84
C SER A 50 -5.97 0.33 -2.28
N LEU A 51 -5.31 1.18 -1.50
CA LEU A 51 -5.20 2.61 -1.78
C LEU A 51 -3.73 3.05 -1.80
N SER A 52 -3.34 3.74 -2.86
CA SER A 52 -2.09 4.47 -2.92
C SER A 52 -2.32 5.97 -2.75
N THR A 53 -1.51 6.61 -1.92
CA THR A 53 -1.60 8.06 -1.70
C THR A 53 -0.25 8.69 -1.33
N HIS A 54 -0.10 9.98 -1.67
CA HIS A 54 0.96 10.84 -1.15
C HIS A 54 0.51 11.65 0.07
N ASN A 55 -0.80 11.68 0.35
CA ASN A 55 -1.43 12.42 1.44
C ASN A 55 -1.41 11.59 2.73
N ARG A 56 -0.44 11.87 3.61
CA ARG A 56 -0.29 11.18 4.89
C ARG A 56 -1.44 11.47 5.88
N PRO A 57 -1.94 12.71 6.00
CA PRO A 57 -3.16 12.98 6.77
C PRO A 57 -4.35 12.10 6.40
N LEU A 58 -4.55 11.85 5.10
CA LEU A 58 -5.62 10.96 4.61
C LEU A 58 -5.45 9.52 5.10
N LEU A 59 -4.21 8.99 5.10
CA LEU A 59 -3.94 7.66 5.66
C LEU A 59 -4.25 7.59 7.15
N LYS A 60 -3.87 8.63 7.90
CA LYS A 60 -4.17 8.71 9.32
C LYS A 60 -5.68 8.63 9.55
N GLU A 61 -6.46 9.40 8.80
CA GLU A 61 -7.93 9.38 8.87
C GLU A 61 -8.47 7.95 8.69
N PHE A 62 -8.13 7.27 7.60
CA PHE A 62 -8.59 5.89 7.34
C PHE A 62 -8.19 4.91 8.44
N LEU A 63 -6.96 5.01 8.93
CA LEU A 63 -6.44 4.12 9.97
C LEU A 63 -7.14 4.37 11.31
N THR A 64 -7.43 5.63 11.66
CA THR A 64 -8.11 5.97 12.92
C THR A 64 -9.61 5.67 12.89
N THR A 65 -10.31 5.94 11.79
CA THR A 65 -11.75 5.66 11.64
C THR A 65 -12.02 4.17 11.79
N SER A 66 -11.15 3.33 11.22
CA SER A 66 -11.24 1.87 11.35
C SER A 66 -11.14 1.37 12.80
N GLN A 67 -10.47 2.11 13.69
CA GLN A 67 -10.35 1.76 15.10
C GLN A 67 -11.59 2.12 15.93
N GLN A 68 -12.42 3.04 15.44
CA GLN A 68 -13.59 3.55 16.17
C GLN A 68 -14.86 2.70 15.97
N GLY A 69 -14.73 1.51 15.38
CA GLY A 69 -15.85 0.60 15.10
C GLY A 69 -16.79 1.10 14.00
N GLN A 70 -16.47 2.21 13.35
CA GLN A 70 -17.18 2.78 12.21
C GLN A 70 -16.47 2.35 10.94
N ASN A 71 -16.99 1.30 10.28
CA ASN A 71 -16.42 0.66 9.10
C ASN A 71 -14.97 0.17 9.30
N ALA A 72 -14.77 -1.15 9.29
CA ALA A 72 -13.45 -1.69 8.99
C ALA A 72 -12.93 -0.98 7.73
N SER A 73 -11.68 -0.50 7.75
CA SER A 73 -11.13 0.20 6.58
C SER A 73 -11.36 -0.71 5.37
N ALA A 74 -12.09 -0.22 4.37
CA ALA A 74 -12.42 -1.01 3.19
C ALA A 74 -11.18 -1.43 2.39
N TYR A 75 -10.00 -0.95 2.79
CA TYR A 75 -8.71 -1.21 2.17
C TYR A 75 -7.88 -2.19 2.98
N ASP A 76 -7.51 -3.29 2.34
CA ASP A 76 -6.62 -4.33 2.88
C ASP A 76 -5.14 -3.89 2.86
N MET A 77 -4.78 -2.95 2.00
CA MET A 77 -3.41 -2.43 1.88
C MET A 77 -3.36 -0.93 1.59
N PHE A 78 -2.46 -0.23 2.27
CA PHE A 78 -2.07 1.14 1.96
C PHE A 78 -0.66 1.21 1.38
N MET A 79 -0.54 1.86 0.22
CA MET A 79 0.73 2.10 -0.46
C MET A 79 1.15 3.57 -0.31
N LEU A 80 2.32 3.83 0.31
CA LEU A 80 2.80 5.19 0.60
C LEU A 80 4.30 5.37 0.38
N ARG A 81 4.75 6.64 0.33
CA ARG A 81 6.18 6.95 0.24
C ARG A 81 6.84 6.72 1.59
N TYR A 82 7.79 5.80 1.62
CA TYR A 82 8.64 5.63 2.79
C TYR A 82 10.02 5.09 2.37
N ASN A 83 11.07 5.72 2.88
CA ASN A 83 12.45 5.27 2.78
C ASN A 83 13.32 6.01 3.80
N ALA A 84 14.59 5.62 3.90
CA ALA A 84 15.52 6.20 4.88
C ALA A 84 15.69 7.74 4.78
N ALA A 85 15.46 8.33 3.61
CA ALA A 85 15.51 9.79 3.42
C ALA A 85 14.13 10.47 3.60
N HIS A 86 13.04 9.72 3.53
CA HIS A 86 11.66 10.21 3.62
C HIS A 86 10.91 9.44 4.69
N ARG A 87 11.24 9.74 5.96
CA ARG A 87 10.81 9.00 7.16
C ARG A 87 9.49 9.49 7.78
N GLY A 88 8.86 10.51 7.21
CA GLY A 88 7.74 11.17 7.87
C GLY A 88 6.50 10.28 8.13
N ALA A 89 6.40 9.10 7.52
CA ALA A 89 5.37 8.12 7.85
C ALA A 89 5.52 7.53 9.27
N GLU A 90 6.72 7.54 9.84
CA GLU A 90 6.97 7.07 11.22
C GLU A 90 6.21 7.88 12.27
N GLN A 91 5.93 9.16 12.00
CA GLN A 91 5.18 10.03 12.88
C GLN A 91 3.70 10.10 12.47
N ASP A 92 3.45 10.20 11.16
CA ASP A 92 2.13 10.58 10.67
C ASP A 92 1.23 9.38 10.33
N VAL A 93 1.77 8.16 10.19
CA VAL A 93 1.03 6.99 9.69
C VAL A 93 1.21 5.78 10.59
N PHE A 94 2.44 5.30 10.79
CA PHE A 94 2.69 4.04 11.49
C PHE A 94 2.13 3.96 12.91
N PRO A 95 2.11 5.04 13.72
CA PRO A 95 1.51 5.01 15.05
C PRO A 95 0.00 4.76 15.04
N PHE A 96 -0.68 5.00 13.92
CA PHE A 96 -2.12 4.85 13.78
C PHE A 96 -2.52 3.50 13.16
N VAL A 97 -1.56 2.68 12.72
CA VAL A 97 -1.86 1.38 12.14
C VAL A 97 -2.42 0.44 13.22
N PRO A 98 -3.66 -0.08 13.06
CA PRO A 98 -4.27 -0.95 14.05
C PRO A 98 -3.51 -2.28 14.19
N ASN A 99 -3.59 -2.89 15.38
CA ASN A 99 -3.01 -4.21 15.62
C ASN A 99 -3.82 -5.33 14.96
N GLN A 100 -5.16 -5.27 15.02
CA GLN A 100 -6.09 -6.17 14.33
C GLN A 100 -7.45 -5.47 14.10
N PRO A 101 -8.12 -5.67 12.94
CA PRO A 101 -7.51 -6.15 11.70
C PRO A 101 -6.43 -5.16 11.24
N ARG A 102 -5.27 -5.67 10.81
CA ARG A 102 -4.12 -4.83 10.42
C ARG A 102 -4.00 -4.79 8.90
N PRO A 103 -4.16 -3.61 8.25
CA PRO A 103 -3.92 -3.49 6.83
C PRO A 103 -2.43 -3.67 6.52
N ALA A 104 -2.12 -4.20 5.35
CA ALA A 104 -0.77 -4.25 4.83
C ALA A 104 -0.26 -2.83 4.51
N ILE A 105 1.03 -2.60 4.76
CA ILE A 105 1.67 -1.32 4.46
C ILE A 105 2.77 -1.54 3.42
N LEU A 106 2.62 -0.92 2.26
CA LEU A 106 3.56 -1.06 1.15
C LEU A 106 4.29 0.26 0.87
N ALA A 107 5.62 0.22 0.97
CA ALA A 107 6.45 1.40 0.71
C ALA A 107 6.88 1.46 -0.77
N TYR A 108 6.53 2.53 -1.49
CA TYR A 108 7.16 2.81 -2.78
C TYR A 108 8.38 3.70 -2.64
N THR A 109 9.25 3.68 -3.66
CA THR A 109 10.54 4.39 -3.69
C THR A 109 11.45 4.02 -2.52
N ALA A 110 11.44 2.75 -2.09
CA ALA A 110 12.26 2.26 -0.98
C ALA A 110 13.76 2.59 -1.14
N THR A 111 14.26 2.58 -2.38
CA THR A 111 15.66 2.91 -2.72
C THR A 111 15.88 4.38 -3.10
N ARG A 112 14.81 5.20 -3.06
CA ARG A 112 14.79 6.58 -3.57
C ARG A 112 15.36 6.66 -4.99
N GLY A 113 14.82 5.86 -5.91
CA GLY A 113 15.29 5.82 -7.31
C GLY A 113 16.77 5.44 -7.44
N GLY A 114 17.28 4.58 -6.55
CA GLY A 114 18.68 4.15 -6.52
C GLY A 114 19.63 5.08 -5.74
N HIS A 115 19.20 6.28 -5.33
CA HIS A 115 20.07 7.21 -4.57
C HIS A 115 20.55 6.62 -3.23
N LEU A 116 19.78 5.75 -2.60
CA LEU A 116 20.17 5.07 -1.36
C LEU A 116 21.09 3.86 -1.60
N LEU A 117 21.32 3.50 -2.86
CA LEU A 117 22.26 2.45 -3.27
C LEU A 117 23.60 3.02 -3.77
N ASP A 118 23.73 4.35 -3.81
CA ASP A 118 24.91 5.02 -4.31
C ASP A 118 26.06 4.93 -3.30
N ALA A 119 27.07 4.13 -3.63
CA ALA A 119 28.26 3.92 -2.80
C ALA A 119 29.04 5.21 -2.54
N GLN A 120 29.00 6.18 -3.45
CA GLN A 120 29.69 7.47 -3.28
C GLN A 120 29.03 8.34 -2.19
N LYS A 121 27.76 8.08 -1.86
CA LYS A 121 27.00 8.80 -0.84
C LYS A 121 27.01 8.11 0.53
N MET A 122 27.77 7.01 0.67
CA MET A 122 27.89 6.30 1.93
C MET A 122 28.94 6.93 2.85
N PRO A 123 28.76 6.89 4.18
CA PRO A 123 29.81 7.25 5.12
C PRO A 123 31.08 6.42 4.87
N PRO A 124 32.28 6.95 5.16
CA PRO A 124 33.53 6.22 4.99
C PRO A 124 33.47 4.83 5.64
N ARG A 125 33.94 3.81 4.92
CA ARG A 125 33.95 2.38 5.33
C ARG A 125 32.55 1.74 5.47
N ARG A 126 31.51 2.29 4.85
CA ARG A 126 30.19 1.64 4.75
C ARG A 126 29.82 1.36 3.29
N SER A 127 29.32 0.17 3.02
CA SER A 127 28.71 -0.18 1.73
C SER A 127 27.20 0.03 1.79
N PRO A 128 26.54 0.39 0.67
CA PRO A 128 25.09 0.46 0.63
C PRO A 128 24.49 -0.86 1.08
N THR A 129 23.60 -0.81 2.08
CA THR A 129 22.90 -2.02 2.54
C THR A 129 21.94 -2.44 1.43
N ILE A 130 22.22 -3.58 0.78
CA ILE A 130 21.23 -4.22 -0.11
C ILE A 130 19.99 -4.51 0.74
N GLY A 131 18.81 -4.13 0.24
CA GLY A 131 17.55 -3.92 0.99
C GLY A 131 16.95 -5.11 1.74
N SER A 132 17.68 -6.21 1.96
CA SER A 132 17.21 -7.37 2.72
C SER A 132 17.01 -7.10 4.22
N ARG A 133 17.58 -6.02 4.79
CA ARG A 133 17.43 -5.70 6.23
C ARG A 133 16.34 -4.68 6.57
N LEU A 134 15.73 -4.02 5.59
CA LEU A 134 14.64 -3.04 5.81
C LEU A 134 13.28 -3.51 5.29
N LEU A 135 13.22 -4.67 4.62
CA LEU A 135 11.99 -5.26 4.09
C LEU A 135 11.28 -6.20 5.07
N SER A 136 11.51 -6.07 6.38
CA SER A 136 10.83 -6.91 7.39
C SER A 136 9.40 -6.46 7.73
N ILE A 137 8.80 -5.52 6.98
CA ILE A 137 7.38 -5.16 7.11
C ILE A 137 6.57 -5.73 5.93
N CYS A 138 6.81 -7.01 5.61
CA CYS A 138 5.89 -7.87 4.87
C CYS A 138 5.93 -9.26 5.51
N THR A 139 5.56 -9.37 6.79
CA THR A 139 5.22 -10.68 7.37
C THR A 139 3.80 -11.03 6.95
N PHE A 140 3.66 -11.72 5.82
CA PHE A 140 2.54 -12.62 5.61
C PHE A 140 2.87 -13.90 6.36
N LYS A 141 2.22 -14.11 7.51
CA LYS A 141 2.14 -15.45 8.09
C LYS A 141 0.78 -16.00 7.64
N SER A 142 0.79 -16.87 6.65
CA SER A 142 -0.36 -17.72 6.38
C SER A 142 -0.31 -18.88 7.36
N GLU A 143 -1.28 -18.95 8.25
CA GLU A 143 -1.76 -20.21 8.85
C GLU A 143 -3.29 -20.18 8.73
#